data_AF-A0A7W1LAQ5-F1
#
_entry.id   AF-A0A7W1LAQ5-F1
#
_cell.length_a   1.000
_cell.length_b   1.000
_cell.length_c   1.000
_cell.angle_alpha   90.00
_cell.angle_beta   90.00
_cell.angle_gamma   90.00
#
_symmetry.space_group_name_H-M   'P 1'
#
loop_
_entity.id
_entity.type
_entity.pdbx_description
1 polymer ?
#
loop_
_entity_poly.entity_id
_entity_poly.type
_entity_poly.pdbx_seq_one_letter_code
_entity_poly.pdbx_strand_id
1 'polypeptide(L)'
;FRETFRNVRTRLGGLIVASIIIAVLLSFTGAMIFGFGIFVALFAIGLAVYVFIYSPFLVFIVSLFFSAVILLGAGWLFFLVASRLAYVPQVMLVEGQDVFAAIGRSTALASGNVKRLAALFVFTTVATYSALSLFYIPLGWYAYLEGVPVFTFDTDLIPAWYEIASQFIWQASFILLMPIWMIGLCLLYVDERVRHEGYDIELMARRHLGEIPAVPIDFINPLQPALANQKPPEQSLKQKSSMSPLGLN
;
A
#
# COMPACT_ATOMS: atom_id res chain seq x y z
N PHE A 1 10.27 -18.37 18.56
CA PHE A 1 9.93 -18.83 17.20
C PHE A 1 8.65 -19.65 17.11
N ARG A 2 8.43 -20.67 17.95
CA ARG A 2 7.22 -21.53 17.87
C ARG A 2 5.91 -20.75 18.06
N GLU A 3 5.89 -19.80 19.00
CA GLU A 3 4.73 -18.93 19.22
C GLU A 3 4.51 -17.93 18.08
N THR A 4 5.60 -17.40 17.52
CA THR A 4 5.59 -16.52 16.35
C THR A 4 4.99 -17.24 15.14
N PHE A 5 5.40 -18.48 14.90
CA PHE A 5 4.89 -19.32 13.81
C PHE A 5 3.41 -19.66 13.99
N ARG A 6 2.99 -19.97 15.23
CA ARG A 6 1.57 -20.22 15.55
C ARG A 6 0.71 -18.98 15.28
N ASN A 7 1.18 -17.80 15.65
CA ASN A 7 0.44 -16.55 15.44
C ASN A 7 0.34 -16.15 13.96
N VAL A 8 1.39 -16.41 13.16
CA VAL A 8 1.33 -16.17 11.71
C VAL A 8 0.35 -17.15 11.06
N ARG A 9 0.42 -18.44 11.42
CA ARG A 9 -0.43 -19.47 10.84
C ARG A 9 -1.92 -19.25 11.11
N THR A 10 -2.30 -18.72 12.27
CA THR A 10 -3.70 -18.42 12.58
C THR A 10 -4.25 -17.24 11.78
N ARG A 11 -3.40 -16.31 11.34
CA ARG A 11 -3.80 -15.10 10.58
C ARG A 11 -3.60 -15.22 9.07
N LEU A 12 -2.86 -16.23 8.62
CA LEU A 12 -2.51 -16.44 7.22
C LEU A 12 -3.76 -16.56 6.33
N GLY A 13 -4.79 -17.28 6.77
CA GLY A 13 -6.05 -17.39 6.02
C GLY A 13 -6.73 -16.04 5.83
N GLY A 14 -6.84 -15.24 6.89
CA GLY A 14 -7.41 -13.89 6.83
C GLY A 14 -6.59 -12.97 5.91
N LEU A 15 -5.27 -13.03 5.97
CA LEU A 15 -4.38 -12.25 5.11
C LEU A 15 -4.49 -12.60 3.63
N ILE A 16 -4.62 -13.89 3.30
CA ILE A 16 -4.84 -14.33 1.91
C ILE A 16 -6.17 -13.76 1.41
N VAL A 17 -7.26 -13.94 2.18
CA VAL A 17 -8.58 -13.44 1.81
C VAL A 17 -8.56 -11.91 1.64
N ALA A 18 -7.97 -11.19 2.59
CA ALA A 18 -7.81 -9.73 2.50
C ALA A 18 -7.02 -9.33 1.25
N SER A 19 -5.90 -10.01 0.97
CA SER A 19 -5.05 -9.72 -0.19
C SER A 19 -5.79 -9.97 -1.50
N ILE A 20 -6.58 -11.04 -1.60
CA ILE A 20 -7.43 -11.33 -2.77
C ILE A 20 -8.49 -10.25 -2.95
N ILE A 21 -9.20 -9.88 -1.87
CA ILE A 21 -10.23 -8.83 -1.91
C ILE A 21 -9.61 -7.51 -2.37
N ILE A 22 -8.48 -7.10 -1.79
CA ILE A 22 -7.77 -5.88 -2.16
C ILE A 22 -7.30 -5.95 -3.61
N ALA A 23 -6.72 -7.06 -4.04
CA ALA A 23 -6.25 -7.24 -5.41
C ALA A 23 -7.40 -7.12 -6.41
N VAL A 24 -8.54 -7.76 -6.15
CA VAL A 24 -9.73 -7.68 -7.01
C VAL A 24 -10.30 -6.27 -7.03
N LEU A 25 -10.46 -5.63 -5.87
CA LEU A 25 -11.00 -4.27 -5.78
C LEU A 25 -10.10 -3.24 -6.48
N LEU A 26 -8.78 -3.31 -6.25
CA LEU A 26 -7.82 -2.41 -6.89
C LEU A 26 -7.72 -2.68 -8.39
N SER A 27 -7.76 -3.94 -8.82
CA SER A 27 -7.73 -4.28 -10.25
C SER A 27 -8.98 -3.79 -10.96
N PHE A 28 -10.16 -4.03 -10.38
CA PHE A 28 -11.42 -3.56 -10.94
C PHE A 28 -11.50 -2.03 -10.98
N THR A 29 -11.16 -1.37 -9.87
CA THR A 29 -11.18 0.11 -9.81
C THR A 29 -10.14 0.72 -10.73
N GLY A 30 -8.95 0.13 -10.80
CA GLY A 30 -7.90 0.53 -11.74
C GLY A 30 -8.36 0.38 -13.19
N ALA A 31 -8.94 -0.77 -13.56
CA ALA A 31 -9.48 -0.97 -14.90
C ALA A 31 -10.55 0.06 -15.27
N MET A 32 -11.44 0.41 -14.33
CA MET A 32 -12.45 1.45 -14.56
C MET A 32 -11.82 2.85 -14.73
N ILE A 33 -10.91 3.25 -13.84
CA ILE A 33 -10.26 4.57 -13.89
C ILE A 33 -9.43 4.72 -15.18
N PHE A 34 -8.56 3.74 -15.47
CA PHE A 34 -7.69 3.79 -16.65
C PHE A 34 -8.47 3.55 -17.95
N GLY A 35 -9.47 2.67 -17.96
CA GLY A 35 -10.34 2.47 -19.12
C GLY A 35 -11.12 3.74 -19.47
N PHE A 36 -11.72 4.39 -18.48
CA PHE A 36 -12.36 5.69 -18.67
C PHE A 36 -11.35 6.76 -19.10
N GLY A 37 -10.16 6.80 -18.48
CA GLY A 37 -9.08 7.71 -18.87
C GLY A 37 -8.66 7.54 -20.34
N ILE A 38 -8.47 6.30 -20.80
CA ILE A 38 -8.16 5.99 -22.21
C ILE A 38 -9.27 6.47 -23.12
N PHE A 39 -10.54 6.22 -22.78
CA PHE A 39 -11.67 6.69 -23.57
C PHE A 39 -11.68 8.22 -23.69
N VAL A 40 -11.49 8.94 -22.59
CA VAL A 40 -11.40 10.41 -22.59
C VAL A 40 -10.18 10.91 -23.38
N ALA A 41 -9.04 10.23 -23.29
CA ALA A 41 -7.84 10.59 -24.04
C ALA A 41 -8.05 10.42 -25.54
N LEU A 42 -8.60 9.29 -25.98
CA LEU A 42 -8.92 9.05 -27.39
C LEU A 42 -9.92 10.07 -27.93
N PHE A 43 -10.94 10.42 -27.14
CA PHE A 43 -11.89 11.46 -27.50
C PHE A 43 -11.21 12.84 -27.65
N ALA A 44 -10.36 13.21 -26.69
CA ALA A 44 -9.61 14.47 -26.72
C ALA A 44 -8.64 14.54 -27.92
N ILE A 45 -7.96 13.43 -28.23
CA ILE A 45 -7.09 13.31 -29.41
C ILE A 45 -7.92 13.46 -30.69
N GLY A 46 -9.06 12.76 -30.81
CA GLY A 46 -9.95 12.87 -31.96
C GLY A 46 -10.46 14.30 -32.17
N LEU A 47 -10.79 14.99 -31.08
CA LEU A 47 -11.18 16.41 -31.11
C LEU A 47 -10.01 17.31 -31.54
N ALA A 48 -8.80 17.08 -31.03
CA ALA A 48 -7.61 17.82 -31.42
C ALA A 48 -7.28 17.63 -32.91
N VAL A 49 -7.37 16.40 -33.42
CA VAL A 49 -7.19 16.09 -34.85
C VAL A 49 -8.21 16.84 -35.70
N TYR A 50 -9.48 16.86 -35.27
CA TYR A 50 -10.54 17.55 -35.99
C TYR A 50 -10.33 19.07 -36.02
N VAL A 51 -10.00 19.69 -34.88
CA VAL A 51 -9.82 21.15 -34.76
C VAL A 51 -8.57 21.62 -35.48
N PHE A 52 -7.47 20.86 -35.43
CA PHE A 52 -6.17 21.25 -35.98
C PHE A 52 -5.83 20.50 -37.28
N ILE A 53 -6.84 20.13 -38.08
CA ILE A 53 -6.65 19.31 -39.30
C ILE A 53 -5.59 19.85 -40.28
N TYR A 54 -5.43 21.17 -40.34
CA TYR A 54 -4.45 21.83 -41.23
C TYR A 54 -3.05 21.97 -40.63
N SER A 55 -2.84 21.64 -39.36
CA SER A 55 -1.55 21.75 -38.68
C SER A 55 -1.19 20.46 -37.93
N PRO A 56 -0.54 19.50 -38.60
CA PRO A 56 -0.15 18.22 -37.98
C PRO A 56 0.74 18.40 -36.74
N PHE A 57 1.58 19.44 -36.74
CA PHE A 57 2.46 19.76 -35.61
C PHE A 57 1.67 20.14 -34.35
N LEU A 58 0.62 20.97 -34.49
CA LEU A 58 -0.24 21.34 -33.37
C LEU A 58 -1.05 20.15 -32.87
N VAL A 59 -1.56 19.30 -33.77
CA VAL A 59 -2.24 18.05 -33.39
C VAL A 59 -1.34 17.20 -32.49
N PHE A 60 -0.08 17.00 -32.88
CA PHE A 60 0.87 16.19 -32.11
C PHE A 60 1.09 16.75 -30.70
N ILE A 61 1.43 18.04 -30.58
CA ILE A 61 1.72 18.67 -29.28
C ILE A 61 0.50 18.64 -28.37
N VAL A 62 -0.67 19.02 -28.89
CA VAL A 62 -1.92 19.07 -28.11
C VAL A 62 -2.35 17.67 -27.67
N SER A 63 -2.25 16.69 -28.57
CA SER A 63 -2.57 15.29 -28.25
C SER A 63 -1.63 14.71 -27.19
N LEU A 64 -0.32 14.98 -27.30
CA LEU A 64 0.67 14.57 -26.31
C LEU A 64 0.38 15.20 -24.95
N PHE A 65 0.08 16.50 -24.92
CA PHE A 65 -0.24 17.22 -23.69
C PHE A 65 -1.51 16.68 -23.02
N PHE A 66 -2.62 16.53 -23.75
CA PHE A 66 -3.85 15.98 -23.17
C PHE A 66 -3.67 14.55 -22.67
N SER A 67 -2.97 13.70 -23.45
CA SER A 67 -2.69 12.33 -23.04
C SER A 67 -1.88 12.28 -21.74
N ALA A 68 -0.85 13.12 -21.61
CA ALA A 68 -0.04 13.22 -20.40
C ALA A 68 -0.86 13.69 -19.20
N VAL A 69 -1.69 14.74 -19.35
CA VAL A 69 -2.54 15.26 -18.27
C VAL A 69 -3.56 14.22 -17.83
N ILE A 70 -4.21 13.52 -18.76
CA ILE A 70 -5.20 12.49 -18.45
C ILE A 70 -4.53 11.30 -17.77
N LEU A 71 -3.37 10.86 -18.25
CA LEU A 71 -2.61 9.77 -17.62
C LEU A 71 -2.21 10.10 -16.19
N LEU A 72 -1.67 11.30 -15.95
CA LEU A 72 -1.30 11.77 -14.61
C LEU A 72 -2.53 11.91 -13.71
N GLY A 73 -3.64 12.44 -14.23
CA GLY A 73 -4.91 12.56 -13.51
C GLY A 73 -5.50 11.20 -13.13
N ALA A 74 -5.55 10.26 -14.06
CA ALA A 74 -6.00 8.89 -13.83
C ALA A 74 -5.10 8.17 -12.81
N GLY A 75 -3.77 8.31 -12.93
CA GLY A 75 -2.82 7.78 -11.97
C GLY A 75 -3.03 8.37 -10.57
N TRP A 76 -3.25 9.68 -10.47
CA TRP A 76 -3.54 10.35 -9.21
C TRP A 76 -4.85 9.84 -8.57
N LEU A 77 -5.93 9.73 -9.36
CA LEU A 77 -7.20 9.16 -8.90
C LEU A 77 -7.04 7.71 -8.42
N PHE A 78 -6.26 6.90 -9.15
CA PHE A 78 -5.95 5.55 -8.74
C PHE A 78 -5.23 5.53 -7.37
N PHE A 79 -4.22 6.38 -7.16
CA PHE A 79 -3.54 6.47 -5.87
C PHE A 79 -4.45 6.94 -4.74
N LEU A 80 -5.42 7.82 -4.99
CA LEU A 80 -6.40 8.24 -3.98
C LEU A 80 -7.25 7.06 -3.47
N VAL A 81 -7.56 6.09 -4.35
CA VAL A 81 -8.26 4.86 -3.96
C VAL A 81 -7.29 3.88 -3.32
N ALA A 82 -6.14 3.65 -3.95
CA ALA A 82 -5.14 2.69 -3.50
C ALA A 82 -4.61 2.99 -2.10
N SER A 83 -4.45 4.27 -1.74
CA SER A 83 -4.00 4.66 -0.41
C SER A 83 -4.92 4.16 0.69
N ARG A 84 -6.23 4.14 0.45
CA ARG A 84 -7.22 3.68 1.44
C ARG A 84 -7.07 2.20 1.78
N LEU A 85 -6.52 1.40 0.87
CA LEU A 85 -6.35 -0.05 1.03
C LEU A 85 -4.91 -0.47 1.33
N ALA A 86 -3.94 0.45 1.21
CA ALA A 86 -2.52 0.14 1.28
C ALA A 86 -2.07 -0.42 2.64
N TYR A 87 -2.75 -0.08 3.74
CA TYR A 87 -2.34 -0.45 5.10
C TYR A 87 -3.12 -1.65 5.68
N VAL A 88 -3.99 -2.29 4.91
CA VAL A 88 -4.83 -3.38 5.42
C VAL A 88 -4.00 -4.56 5.95
N PRO A 89 -2.97 -5.07 5.24
CA PRO A 89 -2.13 -6.14 5.79
C PRO A 89 -1.45 -5.76 7.11
N GLN A 90 -1.01 -4.49 7.23
CA GLN A 90 -0.32 -3.96 8.41
C GLN A 90 -1.26 -3.86 9.59
N VAL A 91 -2.49 -3.36 9.39
CA VAL A 91 -3.53 -3.30 10.43
C VAL A 91 -3.90 -4.70 10.92
N MET A 92 -4.07 -5.67 10.01
CA MET A 92 -4.37 -7.07 10.41
C MET A 92 -3.23 -7.73 11.19
N LEU A 93 -1.97 -7.47 10.80
CA LEU A 93 -0.81 -8.05 11.47
C LEU A 93 -0.51 -7.37 12.81
N VAL A 94 -0.55 -6.04 12.86
CA VAL A 94 -0.12 -5.26 14.03
C VAL A 94 -1.26 -5.05 15.02
N GLU A 95 -2.47 -4.72 14.55
CA GLU A 95 -3.61 -4.44 15.43
C GLU A 95 -4.48 -5.69 15.68
N GLY A 96 -4.34 -6.75 14.87
CA GLY A 96 -5.12 -7.97 15.03
C GLY A 96 -6.60 -7.84 14.69
N GLN A 97 -6.93 -6.85 13.86
CA GLN A 97 -8.29 -6.63 13.36
C GLN A 97 -8.69 -7.68 12.31
N ASP A 98 -9.99 -7.96 12.23
CA ASP A 98 -10.58 -8.74 11.14
C ASP A 98 -10.53 -7.99 9.81
N VAL A 99 -10.67 -8.71 8.70
CA VAL A 99 -10.51 -8.19 7.32
C VAL A 99 -11.30 -6.90 7.07
N PHE A 100 -12.59 -6.89 7.40
CA PHE A 100 -13.46 -5.73 7.14
C PHE A 100 -13.18 -4.55 8.09
N ALA A 101 -12.89 -4.83 9.36
CA ALA A 101 -12.49 -3.82 10.32
C ALA A 101 -11.14 -3.18 9.91
N ALA A 102 -10.23 -3.99 9.39
CA ALA A 102 -8.93 -3.54 8.90
C ALA A 102 -9.04 -2.62 7.67
N ILE A 103 -10.00 -2.89 6.76
CA ILE A 103 -10.29 -1.98 5.63
C ILE A 103 -10.78 -0.62 6.13
N GLY A 104 -11.77 -0.59 7.01
CA GLY A 104 -12.28 0.66 7.59
C GLY A 104 -11.19 1.44 8.31
N ARG A 105 -10.40 0.76 9.14
CA ARG A 105 -9.26 1.34 9.86
C ARG A 105 -8.20 1.89 8.91
N SER A 106 -7.81 1.13 7.87
CA SER A 106 -6.87 1.57 6.83
C SER A 106 -7.36 2.81 6.10
N THR A 107 -8.66 2.90 5.79
CA THR A 107 -9.22 4.08 5.12
C THR A 107 -9.15 5.35 5.98
N ALA A 108 -9.37 5.22 7.30
CA ALA A 108 -9.28 6.33 8.25
C ALA A 108 -7.83 6.82 8.40
N LEU A 109 -6.89 5.89 8.59
CA LEU A 109 -5.45 6.18 8.72
C LEU A 109 -4.85 6.76 7.43
N ALA A 110 -5.25 6.27 6.26
CA ALA A 110 -4.68 6.71 4.98
C ALA A 110 -5.29 8.01 4.42
N SER A 111 -6.29 8.57 5.10
CA SER A 111 -7.00 9.75 4.62
C SER A 111 -6.13 11.01 4.76
N GLY A 112 -5.47 11.39 3.66
CA GLY A 112 -4.75 12.67 3.58
C GLY A 112 -3.32 12.59 3.05
N ASN A 113 -2.72 11.40 3.00
CA ASN A 113 -1.29 11.27 2.69
C ASN A 113 -0.95 10.46 1.44
N VAL A 114 -1.72 10.67 0.38
CA VAL A 114 -1.56 9.99 -0.91
C VAL A 114 -0.21 10.32 -1.58
N LYS A 115 0.33 11.52 -1.31
CA LYS A 115 1.63 11.96 -1.82
C LYS A 115 2.77 11.05 -1.37
N ARG A 116 2.78 10.61 -0.11
CA ARG A 116 3.85 9.72 0.39
C ARG A 116 3.75 8.33 -0.22
N LEU A 117 2.54 7.79 -0.37
CA LEU A 117 2.35 6.51 -1.03
C LEU A 117 2.77 6.58 -2.51
N ALA A 118 2.36 7.64 -3.22
CA ALA A 118 2.75 7.85 -4.61
C ALA A 118 4.28 8.04 -4.74
N ALA A 119 4.91 8.78 -3.82
CA ALA A 119 6.37 8.93 -3.79
C ALA A 119 7.08 7.59 -3.54
N LEU A 120 6.58 6.77 -2.60
CA LEU A 120 7.11 5.42 -2.37
C LEU A 120 6.94 4.54 -3.61
N PHE A 121 5.80 4.61 -4.29
CA PHE A 121 5.56 3.91 -5.55
C PHE A 121 6.54 4.32 -6.65
N VAL A 122 6.72 5.62 -6.86
CA VAL A 122 7.68 6.14 -7.84
C VAL A 122 9.09 5.71 -7.48
N PHE A 123 9.50 5.87 -6.21
CA PHE A 123 10.82 5.48 -5.73
C PHE A 123 11.10 3.99 -5.97
N THR A 124 10.18 3.12 -5.54
CA THR A 124 10.35 1.67 -5.69
C THR A 124 10.26 1.21 -7.14
N THR A 125 9.48 1.89 -7.98
CA THR A 125 9.42 1.64 -9.42
C THR A 125 10.76 1.99 -10.07
N VAL A 126 11.31 3.17 -9.78
CA VAL A 126 12.64 3.57 -10.27
C VAL A 126 13.72 2.61 -9.76
N ALA A 127 13.69 2.24 -8.48
CA ALA A 127 14.64 1.27 -7.91
C ALA A 127 14.52 -0.10 -8.57
N THR A 128 13.29 -0.56 -8.85
CA THR A 128 13.01 -1.84 -9.53
C THR A 128 13.57 -1.85 -10.94
N TYR A 129 13.27 -0.83 -11.74
CA TYR A 129 13.79 -0.73 -13.09
C TYR A 129 15.31 -0.55 -13.11
N SER A 130 15.87 0.17 -12.15
CA SER A 130 17.33 0.30 -12.00
C SER A 130 17.97 -1.06 -11.70
N ALA A 131 17.42 -1.83 -10.77
CA ALA A 131 17.90 -3.16 -10.43
C ALA A 131 17.75 -4.15 -11.61
N LEU A 132 16.61 -4.13 -12.30
CA LEU A 132 16.36 -4.96 -13.48
C LEU A 132 17.33 -4.60 -14.62
N SER A 133 17.61 -3.32 -14.83
CA SER A 133 18.52 -2.85 -15.88
C SER A 133 19.94 -3.40 -15.71
N LEU A 134 20.39 -3.60 -14.46
CA LEU A 134 21.70 -4.18 -14.16
C LEU A 134 21.87 -5.59 -14.75
N PHE A 135 20.79 -6.35 -14.88
CA PHE A 135 20.79 -7.71 -15.42
C PHE A 135 20.38 -7.74 -16.90
N TYR A 136 19.37 -6.96 -17.29
CA TYR A 136 18.88 -6.96 -18.67
C TYR A 136 19.84 -6.30 -19.65
N ILE A 137 20.58 -5.27 -19.25
CA ILE A 137 21.52 -4.59 -20.16
C ILE A 137 22.64 -5.56 -20.58
N PRO A 138 23.34 -6.26 -19.67
CA PRO A 138 24.34 -7.26 -20.07
C PRO A 138 23.76 -8.42 -20.87
N LEU A 139 22.58 -8.93 -20.49
CA LEU A 139 21.92 -10.02 -21.21
C LEU A 139 21.57 -9.60 -22.65
N GLY A 140 20.97 -8.42 -22.81
CA GLY A 140 20.62 -7.87 -24.12
C GLY A 140 21.84 -7.60 -24.98
N TRP A 141 22.92 -7.09 -24.38
CA TRP A 141 24.20 -6.90 -25.06
C TRP A 141 24.79 -8.22 -25.56
N TYR A 142 24.82 -9.25 -24.71
CA TYR A 142 25.29 -10.58 -25.09
C TYR A 142 24.44 -11.18 -26.20
N ALA A 143 23.10 -11.11 -26.08
CA ALA A 143 22.18 -11.60 -27.10
C ALA A 143 22.38 -10.89 -28.45
N TYR A 144 22.61 -9.58 -28.45
CA TYR A 144 22.91 -8.81 -29.65
C TYR A 144 24.21 -9.28 -30.33
N LEU A 145 25.27 -9.59 -29.57
CA LEU A 145 26.52 -10.14 -30.11
C LEU A 145 26.36 -11.53 -30.72
N GLU A 146 25.46 -12.35 -30.17
CA GLU A 146 25.09 -13.67 -30.70
C GLU A 146 24.12 -13.59 -31.90
N GLY A 147 23.79 -12.37 -32.35
CA GLY A 147 22.91 -12.15 -33.51
C GLY A 147 21.41 -12.32 -33.22
N VAL A 148 21.00 -12.32 -31.95
CA VAL A 148 19.59 -12.37 -31.56
C VAL A 148 18.91 -11.04 -31.93
N PRO A 149 17.78 -11.07 -32.64
CA PRO A 149 17.04 -9.85 -32.99
C PRO A 149 16.27 -9.32 -31.77
N VAL A 150 16.96 -8.61 -30.86
CA VAL A 150 16.40 -8.13 -29.58
C VAL A 150 15.30 -7.05 -29.73
N PHE A 151 15.17 -6.45 -30.92
CA PHE A 151 14.21 -5.38 -31.23
C PHE A 151 13.12 -5.82 -32.23
N THR A 152 12.86 -7.12 -32.34
CA THR A 152 11.78 -7.64 -33.17
C THR A 152 10.52 -7.91 -32.35
N PHE A 153 9.36 -7.76 -32.98
CA PHE A 153 8.07 -8.20 -32.43
C PHE A 153 7.72 -9.64 -32.83
N ASP A 154 8.59 -10.29 -33.60
CA ASP A 154 8.41 -11.67 -34.04
C ASP A 154 8.95 -12.63 -32.98
N THR A 155 8.03 -13.29 -32.29
CA THR A 155 8.33 -14.24 -31.21
C THR A 155 9.03 -15.50 -31.70
N ASP A 156 8.89 -15.85 -32.98
CA ASP A 156 9.44 -17.09 -33.54
C ASP A 156 10.96 -16.99 -33.79
N LEU A 157 11.48 -15.76 -33.83
CA LEU A 157 12.90 -15.46 -34.04
C LEU A 157 13.71 -15.40 -32.75
N ILE A 158 13.07 -15.50 -31.57
CA ILE A 158 13.73 -15.36 -30.28
C ILE A 158 14.18 -16.75 -29.78
N PRO A 159 15.49 -16.98 -29.54
CA PRO A 159 15.95 -18.26 -29.03
C PRO A 159 15.47 -18.55 -27.61
N ALA A 160 15.14 -19.82 -27.35
CA ALA A 160 14.63 -20.27 -26.05
C ALA A 160 15.53 -19.92 -24.85
N TRP A 161 16.86 -19.93 -25.02
CA TRP A 161 17.78 -19.58 -23.94
C TRP A 161 17.62 -18.13 -23.46
N TYR A 162 17.35 -17.20 -24.38
CA TYR A 162 17.17 -15.78 -24.07
C TYR A 162 15.84 -15.55 -23.35
N GLU A 163 14.78 -16.23 -23.81
CA GLU A 163 13.47 -16.19 -23.14
C GLU A 163 13.56 -16.74 -21.72
N ILE A 164 14.18 -17.91 -21.52
CA ILE A 164 14.36 -18.50 -20.19
C ILE A 164 15.19 -17.58 -19.28
N ALA A 165 16.30 -17.03 -19.78
CA ALA A 165 17.14 -16.12 -19.01
C ALA A 165 16.40 -14.84 -18.63
N SER A 166 15.65 -14.24 -19.57
CA SER A 166 14.88 -13.02 -19.32
C SER A 166 13.74 -13.24 -18.32
N GLN A 167 13.05 -14.39 -18.38
CA GLN A 167 12.03 -14.78 -17.39
C GLN A 167 12.66 -15.04 -16.01
N PHE A 168 13.80 -15.72 -15.96
CA PHE A 168 14.50 -15.97 -14.72
C PHE A 168 14.92 -14.66 -14.03
N ILE A 169 15.52 -13.73 -14.78
CA ILE A 169 15.90 -12.40 -14.27
C ILE A 169 14.68 -11.66 -13.72
N TRP A 170 13.56 -11.66 -14.45
CA TRP A 170 12.31 -11.03 -14.02
C TRP A 170 11.84 -11.57 -12.67
N GLN A 171 11.67 -12.89 -12.58
CA GLN A 171 11.15 -13.56 -11.38
C GLN A 171 12.10 -13.40 -10.19
N ALA A 172 13.40 -13.63 -10.40
CA ALA A 172 14.40 -13.49 -9.35
C ALA A 172 14.45 -12.05 -8.80
N SER A 173 14.43 -11.06 -9.69
CA SER A 173 14.42 -9.65 -9.28
C SER A 173 13.16 -9.29 -8.51
N PHE A 174 11.99 -9.77 -8.96
CA PHE A 174 10.73 -9.51 -8.27
C PHE A 174 10.71 -10.12 -6.86
N ILE A 175 11.22 -11.34 -6.69
CA ILE A 175 11.36 -11.98 -5.38
C ILE A 175 12.28 -11.16 -4.45
N LEU A 176 13.38 -10.62 -4.99
CA LEU A 176 14.31 -9.79 -4.21
C LEU A 176 13.76 -8.41 -3.85
N LEU A 177 12.91 -7.83 -4.70
CA LEU A 177 12.37 -6.48 -4.54
C LEU A 177 11.07 -6.45 -3.72
N MET A 178 10.29 -7.53 -3.70
CA MET A 178 9.06 -7.69 -2.92
C MET A 178 9.21 -7.26 -1.44
N PRO A 179 10.26 -7.69 -0.71
CA PRO A 179 10.48 -7.25 0.67
C PRO A 179 10.69 -5.75 0.82
N ILE A 180 11.33 -5.08 -0.15
CA ILE A 180 11.60 -3.64 -0.10
C ILE A 180 10.29 -2.86 -0.17
N TRP A 181 9.39 -3.28 -1.06
CA TRP A 181 8.03 -2.71 -1.14
C TRP A 181 7.28 -2.85 0.18
N MET A 182 7.32 -4.05 0.77
CA MET A 182 6.63 -4.34 2.03
C MET A 182 7.20 -3.55 3.21
N ILE A 183 8.54 -3.42 3.32
CA ILE A 183 9.19 -2.57 4.32
C ILE A 183 8.76 -1.12 4.14
N GLY A 184 8.73 -0.61 2.90
CA GLY A 184 8.28 0.74 2.60
C GLY A 184 6.86 1.01 3.10
N LEU A 185 5.92 0.10 2.83
CA LEU A 185 4.54 0.24 3.31
C LEU A 185 4.43 0.12 4.84
N CYS A 186 5.23 -0.74 5.47
CA CYS A 186 5.28 -0.85 6.93
C CYS A 186 5.82 0.42 7.59
N LEU A 187 6.87 1.04 7.05
CA LEU A 187 7.41 2.30 7.56
C LEU A 187 6.41 3.43 7.41
N LEU A 188 5.74 3.52 6.26
CA LEU A 188 4.70 4.52 6.02
C LEU A 188 3.53 4.33 6.99
N TYR A 189 3.09 3.08 7.21
CA TYR A 189 2.06 2.76 8.19
C TYR A 189 2.42 3.22 9.61
N VAL A 190 3.63 2.93 10.08
CA VAL A 190 4.07 3.37 11.42
C VAL A 190 4.17 4.88 11.50
N ASP A 191 4.75 5.55 10.49
CA ASP A 191 4.83 7.01 10.41
C ASP A 191 3.44 7.66 10.46
N GLU A 192 2.48 7.12 9.70
CA GLU A 192 1.12 7.64 9.66
C GLU A 192 0.38 7.42 10.99
N ARG A 193 0.56 6.23 11.58
CA ARG A 193 -0.01 5.92 12.89
C ARG A 193 0.52 6.86 13.97
N VAL A 194 1.83 7.12 14.00
CA VAL A 194 2.45 8.04 14.96
C VAL A 194 1.88 9.46 14.84
N ARG A 195 1.59 9.92 13.62
CA ARG A 195 1.02 11.27 13.36
C ARG A 195 -0.46 11.37 13.68
N HIS A 196 -1.26 10.41 13.24
CA HIS A 196 -2.71 10.45 13.41
C HIS A 196 -3.16 10.11 14.82
N GLU A 197 -2.44 9.22 15.51
CA GLU A 197 -2.74 8.87 16.90
C GLU A 197 -2.04 9.78 17.91
N GLY A 198 -1.19 10.72 17.44
CA GLY A 198 -0.52 11.69 18.31
C GLY A 198 0.56 11.06 19.21
N TYR A 199 1.08 9.89 18.86
CA TYR A 199 2.09 9.17 19.66
C TYR A 199 3.36 9.99 19.89
N ASP A 200 3.75 10.81 18.92
CA ASP A 200 4.88 11.74 19.07
C ASP A 200 4.60 12.78 20.18
N ILE A 201 3.36 13.28 20.26
CA ILE A 201 2.93 14.23 21.29
C ILE A 201 2.89 13.56 22.66
N GLU A 202 2.43 12.30 22.75
CA GLU A 202 2.46 11.53 24.01
C GLU A 202 3.90 11.33 24.52
N LEU A 203 4.85 11.05 23.63
CA LEU A 203 6.27 10.91 23.99
C LEU A 203 6.88 12.25 24.42
N MET A 204 6.57 13.34 23.71
CA MET A 204 7.01 14.69 24.11
C MET A 204 6.41 15.10 25.46
N ALA A 205 5.12 14.83 25.67
CA ALA A 205 4.43 15.08 26.93
C ALA A 205 5.05 14.28 28.06
N ARG A 206 5.33 12.97 27.86
CA ARG A 206 5.96 12.13 28.89
C ARG A 206 7.36 12.61 29.27
N ARG A 207 8.13 13.13 28.32
CA ARG A 207 9.47 13.66 28.59
C ARG A 207 9.44 14.95 29.42
N HIS A 208 8.46 15.83 29.21
CA HIS A 208 8.40 17.13 29.88
C HIS A 208 7.52 17.14 31.13
N LEU A 209 6.46 16.33 31.17
CA LEU A 209 5.42 16.32 32.21
C LEU A 209 5.51 15.09 33.14
N GLY A 210 6.42 14.15 32.89
CA GLY A 210 6.53 12.91 33.65
C GLY A 210 5.51 11.84 33.21
N GLU A 211 5.25 10.85 34.06
CA GLU A 211 4.27 9.81 33.74
C GLU A 211 2.84 10.36 33.73
N ILE A 212 2.08 10.01 32.69
CA ILE A 212 0.67 10.43 32.57
C ILE A 212 -0.09 9.79 33.75
N PRO A 213 -0.77 10.60 34.60
CA PRO A 213 -1.53 10.06 35.72
C PRO A 213 -2.62 9.12 35.20
N ALA A 214 -2.75 7.95 35.83
CA ALA A 214 -3.78 6.98 35.46
C ALA A 214 -5.17 7.62 35.58
N VAL A 215 -5.86 7.75 34.45
CA VAL A 215 -7.23 8.27 34.41
C VAL A 215 -8.16 7.26 35.11
N PRO A 216 -9.16 7.71 35.88
CA PRO A 216 -10.14 6.82 36.50
C PRO A 216 -10.81 5.89 35.47
N ILE A 217 -11.12 4.66 35.88
CA ILE A 217 -11.65 3.58 35.01
C ILE A 217 -12.94 3.99 34.29
N ASP A 218 -13.74 4.88 34.89
CA ASP A 218 -15.00 5.38 34.35
C ASP A 218 -14.83 6.53 33.34
N PHE A 219 -13.62 7.06 33.17
CA PHE A 219 -13.34 8.16 32.25
C PHE A 219 -13.10 7.62 30.84
N ILE A 220 -14.13 7.67 30.00
CA ILE A 220 -14.01 7.44 28.56
C ILE A 220 -13.34 8.66 27.95
N ASN A 221 -12.01 8.60 27.79
CA ASN A 221 -11.28 9.63 27.07
C ASN A 221 -11.55 9.47 25.56
N PRO A 222 -12.17 10.44 24.87
CA PRO A 222 -12.31 10.42 23.41
C PRO A 222 -10.95 10.47 22.68
N LEU A 223 -9.87 10.84 23.39
CA LEU A 223 -8.48 10.84 22.96
C LEU A 223 -7.66 9.80 23.74
N GLN A 224 -8.19 8.59 23.87
CA GLN A 224 -7.56 7.53 24.67
C GLN A 224 -6.15 7.22 24.13
N PRO A 225 -5.11 7.18 24.98
CA PRO A 225 -3.74 6.95 24.51
C PRO A 225 -3.60 5.60 23.83
N ALA A 226 -2.80 5.52 22.75
CA ALA A 226 -2.58 4.27 22.02
C ALA A 226 -1.96 3.15 22.90
N LEU A 227 -1.30 3.53 24.00
CA LEU A 227 -0.69 2.64 25.00
C LEU A 227 -1.66 2.16 26.10
N ALA A 228 -2.89 2.66 26.16
CA ALA A 228 -3.80 2.45 27.29
C ALA A 228 -4.59 1.12 27.25
N ASN A 229 -4.16 0.12 26.48
CA ASN A 229 -4.73 -1.23 26.57
C ASN A 229 -4.22 -1.96 27.83
N GLN A 230 -4.69 -1.52 28.99
CA GLN A 230 -4.64 -2.34 30.19
C GLN A 230 -5.77 -3.37 30.11
N LYS A 231 -5.42 -4.61 29.78
CA LYS A 231 -6.26 -5.77 30.10
C LYS A 231 -6.56 -5.70 31.62
N PRO A 232 -7.81 -5.78 32.07
CA PRO A 232 -8.08 -5.82 33.50
C PRO A 232 -7.38 -7.06 34.08
N PRO A 233 -6.65 -6.96 35.21
CA PRO A 233 -6.36 -8.14 36.00
C PRO A 233 -7.71 -8.74 36.43
N GLU A 234 -7.93 -9.99 36.05
CA GLU A 234 -9.16 -10.79 36.21
C GLU A 234 -9.53 -11.08 37.68
N GLN A 235 -9.05 -10.27 38.63
CA GLN A 235 -9.11 -10.55 40.07
C GLN A 235 -10.06 -9.66 40.88
N SER A 236 -10.67 -8.62 40.32
CA SER A 236 -11.56 -7.73 41.12
C SER A 236 -13.03 -8.14 41.18
N LEU A 237 -13.49 -9.11 40.37
CA LEU A 237 -14.89 -9.56 40.40
C LEU A 237 -15.22 -10.55 41.54
N LYS A 238 -14.26 -10.89 42.42
CA LYS A 238 -14.47 -11.90 43.48
C LYS A 238 -14.60 -11.37 44.90
N GLN A 239 -14.68 -10.05 45.11
CA GLN A 239 -14.67 -9.50 46.48
C GLN A 239 -15.68 -8.37 46.68
N LYS A 240 -16.97 -8.65 46.46
CA LYS A 240 -18.05 -7.79 46.97
C LYS A 240 -19.40 -8.53 47.08
N SER A 241 -19.51 -9.44 48.05
CA SER A 241 -20.82 -9.84 48.60
C SER A 241 -20.77 -10.41 50.03
N SER A 242 -19.91 -9.88 50.89
CA SER A 242 -19.97 -10.14 52.33
C SER A 242 -19.85 -8.86 53.15
N MET A 243 -20.84 -7.99 53.03
CA MET A 243 -21.17 -7.05 54.11
C MET A 243 -22.68 -7.00 54.23
N SER A 244 -23.19 -7.76 55.19
CA SER A 244 -24.50 -7.56 55.79
C SER A 244 -24.46 -6.24 56.56
N PRO A 245 -25.31 -5.24 56.25
CA PRO A 245 -25.62 -4.18 57.20
C PRO A 245 -26.89 -4.60 57.95
N LEU A 246 -26.84 -4.58 59.28
CA LEU A 246 -27.90 -4.93 60.25
C LEU A 246 -27.73 -6.32 60.88
N GLY A 247 -26.83 -6.35 61.87
CA GLY A 247 -27.08 -7.15 63.06
C GLY A 247 -28.22 -6.51 63.87
N LEU A 248 -29.30 -7.27 64.05
CA LEU A 248 -30.24 -7.14 65.16
C LEU A 248 -30.86 -8.51 65.42
N ASN A 249 -30.72 -8.93 66.69
CA ASN A 249 -31.12 -10.15 67.39
C ASN A 249 -30.19 -11.36 67.28
#